data_AF-A0A7W5EMZ5-F1
#
_entry.id   AF-A0A7W5EMZ5-F1
#
_cell.length_a   1.000
_cell.length_b   1.000
_cell.length_c   1.000
_cell.angle_alpha   90.00
_cell.angle_beta   90.00
_cell.angle_gamma   90.00
#
_symmetry.space_group_name_H-M   'P 1'
#
loop_
_entity.id
_entity.type
_entity.pdbx_description
1 polymer ?
#
loop_
_entity_poly.entity_id
_entity_poly.type
_entity_poly.pdbx_seq_one_letter_code
_entity_poly.pdbx_strand_id
1 'polypeptide(L)'
;MKTFRSLALTTAFLTCAAGIAPAAMAQVYVDANVNLGPAPECPYGYYDYDPYPCAPYGYYGPEWFISGVFIGAGPWFHGPAGFRGHVDPRFDPRRGYGRPLPPPHSRPMPTERFDRIPNFRGDEWRDGHGGGGRGDEHR
;
A
#
# COMPACT_ATOMS: atom_id res chain seq x y z
N MET A 1 -56.70 -30.83 36.58
CA MET A 1 -56.01 -32.13 36.37
C MET A 1 -55.77 -32.33 34.89
N LYS A 2 -54.49 -32.45 34.49
CA LYS A 2 -53.92 -33.14 33.32
C LYS A 2 -52.71 -32.37 32.79
N THR A 3 -51.58 -32.68 33.43
CA THR A 3 -50.21 -32.49 32.98
C THR A 3 -49.96 -33.29 31.70
N PHE A 4 -49.41 -32.65 30.67
CA PHE A 4 -48.68 -33.35 29.62
C PHE A 4 -47.35 -32.62 29.38
N ARG A 5 -46.31 -33.16 30.03
CA ARG A 5 -44.92 -32.99 29.66
C ARG A 5 -44.69 -33.79 28.38
N SER A 6 -44.09 -33.18 27.37
CA SER A 6 -43.39 -33.92 26.30
C SER A 6 -42.10 -33.21 25.96
N LEU A 7 -41.02 -33.97 26.11
CA LEU A 7 -39.62 -33.65 25.89
C LEU A 7 -39.31 -33.38 24.40
N ALA A 8 -38.33 -32.50 24.19
CA ALA A 8 -37.24 -32.54 23.20
C ALA A 8 -37.54 -33.02 21.76
N LEU A 9 -37.12 -32.23 20.76
CA LEU A 9 -36.05 -32.65 19.85
C LEU A 9 -35.56 -31.45 19.02
N THR A 10 -34.32 -31.06 19.30
CA THR A 10 -33.49 -30.13 18.54
C THR A 10 -33.07 -30.73 17.20
N THR A 11 -33.35 -30.07 16.08
CA THR A 11 -32.64 -30.32 14.81
C THR A 11 -32.50 -29.01 14.01
N ALA A 12 -31.51 -28.19 14.39
CA ALA A 12 -31.02 -27.11 13.53
C ALA A 12 -30.13 -27.74 12.46
N PHE A 13 -30.64 -27.82 11.23
CA PHE A 13 -29.94 -28.41 10.09
C PHE A 13 -28.90 -27.42 9.52
N LEU A 14 -27.64 -27.78 9.77
CA LEU A 14 -26.44 -27.60 8.96
C LEU A 14 -26.41 -26.46 7.93
N THR A 15 -25.67 -25.44 8.34
CA THR A 15 -24.94 -24.42 7.58
C THR A 15 -24.32 -24.90 6.26
N CYS A 16 -24.77 -24.33 5.14
CA CYS A 16 -24.00 -24.23 3.90
C CYS A 16 -23.05 -23.02 4.01
N ALA A 17 -21.76 -23.25 4.25
CA ALA A 17 -20.71 -22.26 4.06
C ALA A 17 -19.60 -22.91 3.21
N ALA A 18 -19.86 -23.06 1.92
CA ALA A 18 -18.84 -23.45 0.96
C ALA A 18 -17.86 -22.28 0.79
N GLY A 19 -16.57 -22.59 0.93
CA GLY A 19 -15.47 -21.66 1.09
C GLY A 19 -15.38 -20.56 0.04
N ILE A 20 -15.24 -19.33 0.54
CA ILE A 20 -14.52 -18.27 -0.16
C ILE A 20 -13.14 -18.27 0.49
N ALA A 21 -12.21 -19.07 -0.03
CA ALA A 21 -10.83 -18.98 0.43
C ALA A 21 -10.29 -17.62 -0.04
N PRO A 22 -9.80 -16.74 0.85
CA PRO A 22 -9.07 -15.57 0.39
C PRO A 22 -7.84 -16.05 -0.38
N ALA A 23 -7.57 -15.43 -1.53
CA ALA A 23 -6.30 -15.61 -2.24
C ALA A 23 -5.18 -15.25 -1.28
N ALA A 24 -4.51 -16.27 -0.72
CA ALA A 24 -3.38 -16.09 0.16
C ALA A 24 -2.22 -15.54 -0.68
N MET A 25 -2.05 -14.22 -0.67
CA MET A 25 -0.85 -13.57 -1.14
C MET A 25 0.28 -14.03 -0.21
N ALA A 26 1.14 -14.92 -0.71
CA ALA A 26 2.32 -15.39 -0.01
C ALA A 26 3.21 -14.18 0.28
N GLN A 27 3.28 -13.79 1.55
CA GLN A 27 4.14 -12.72 2.03
C GLN A 27 5.49 -13.35 2.38
N VAL A 28 6.46 -13.15 1.48
CA VAL A 28 7.84 -13.60 1.68
C VAL A 28 8.53 -12.53 2.53
N TYR A 29 8.81 -12.87 3.78
CA TYR A 29 9.69 -12.09 4.65
C TYR A 29 11.13 -12.35 4.20
N VAL A 30 11.88 -11.30 3.86
CA VAL A 30 13.30 -11.43 3.52
C VAL A 30 14.14 -10.63 4.49
N ASP A 31 15.02 -11.36 5.18
CA ASP A 31 16.08 -10.85 6.04
C ASP A 31 16.92 -9.78 5.32
N ALA A 32 17.29 -8.72 6.03
CA ALA A 32 17.93 -7.50 5.50
C ALA A 32 19.30 -7.71 4.84
N ASN A 33 19.81 -8.96 4.77
CA ASN A 33 21.08 -9.29 4.14
C ASN A 33 21.00 -10.32 2.99
N VAL A 34 19.82 -10.72 2.52
CA VAL A 34 19.71 -11.70 1.40
C VAL A 34 18.60 -11.31 0.43
N ASN A 35 18.94 -10.90 -0.79
CA ASN A 35 18.09 -10.88 -1.99
C ASN A 35 16.65 -10.33 -1.84
N LEU A 36 16.49 -9.01 -1.73
CA LEU A 36 15.18 -8.32 -1.80
C LEU A 36 14.41 -8.50 -3.14
N GLY A 37 14.95 -9.23 -4.12
CA GLY A 37 14.29 -9.47 -5.40
C GLY A 37 14.12 -8.20 -6.24
N PRO A 38 13.41 -8.27 -7.38
CA PRO A 38 13.07 -7.09 -8.16
C PRO A 38 12.12 -6.16 -7.38
N ALA A 39 12.15 -4.86 -7.71
CA ALA A 39 11.23 -3.89 -7.13
C ALA A 39 9.76 -4.27 -7.41
N PRO A 40 8.82 -3.97 -6.50
CA PRO A 40 7.40 -4.22 -6.73
C PRO A 40 6.90 -3.49 -7.99
N GLU A 41 6.21 -4.23 -8.86
CA GLU A 41 5.52 -3.65 -10.00
C GLU A 41 4.17 -3.10 -9.55
N CYS A 42 4.09 -1.78 -9.39
CA CYS A 42 2.89 -1.08 -8.91
C CYS A 42 2.53 0.09 -9.83
N PRO A 43 1.24 0.41 -9.98
CA PRO A 43 0.79 1.43 -10.95
C PRO A 43 1.29 2.84 -10.62
N TYR A 44 1.49 3.16 -9.34
CA TYR A 44 1.87 4.51 -8.86
C TYR A 44 3.10 4.49 -7.95
N GLY A 45 3.87 3.40 -7.99
CA GLY A 45 4.93 3.12 -7.02
C GLY A 45 4.46 2.32 -5.80
N TYR A 46 5.38 2.10 -4.88
CA TYR A 46 5.23 1.26 -3.69
C TYR A 46 5.83 1.99 -2.48
N TYR A 47 5.32 1.73 -1.27
CA TYR A 47 5.86 2.38 -0.07
C TYR A 47 7.31 2.01 0.18
N ASP A 48 8.08 2.91 0.80
CA ASP A 48 9.51 2.74 1.11
C ASP A 48 9.79 1.87 2.33
N TYR A 49 8.77 1.16 2.82
CA TYR A 49 8.83 0.34 4.01
C TYR A 49 8.29 -1.07 3.76
N ASP A 50 8.84 -2.05 4.47
CA ASP A 50 8.38 -3.45 4.40
C ASP A 50 6.89 -3.60 4.78
N PRO A 51 6.10 -4.43 4.04
CA PRO A 51 6.48 -5.33 2.94
C PRO A 51 6.41 -4.70 1.53
N TYR A 52 6.65 -3.40 1.42
CA TYR A 52 6.65 -2.60 0.19
C TYR A 52 5.35 -2.73 -0.64
N PRO A 53 4.16 -2.54 -0.04
CA PRO A 53 2.93 -2.64 -0.79
C PRO A 53 2.76 -1.49 -1.80
N CYS A 54 1.92 -1.67 -2.82
CA CYS A 54 1.64 -0.62 -3.78
C CYS A 54 1.00 0.60 -3.12
N ALA A 55 1.52 1.79 -3.43
CA ALA A 55 0.98 3.06 -2.97
C ALA A 55 -0.14 3.53 -3.91
N PRO A 56 -1.21 4.16 -3.40
CA PRO A 56 -2.26 4.72 -4.22
C PRO A 56 -1.78 5.98 -4.97
N TYR A 57 -2.47 6.32 -6.06
CA TYR A 57 -2.26 7.57 -6.76
C TYR A 57 -2.45 8.75 -5.80
N GLY A 58 -1.47 9.64 -5.76
CA GLY A 58 -1.43 10.79 -4.85
C GLY A 58 -0.53 10.62 -3.63
N TYR A 59 0.00 9.43 -3.33
CA TYR A 59 0.98 9.26 -2.25
C TYR A 59 2.33 9.91 -2.60
N TYR A 60 2.89 9.59 -3.77
CA TYR A 60 4.14 10.18 -4.25
C TYR A 60 3.88 11.50 -4.99
N GLY A 61 4.72 12.51 -4.75
CA GLY A 61 4.73 13.76 -5.50
C GLY A 61 5.33 13.61 -6.91
N PRO A 62 5.19 14.63 -7.78
CA PRO A 62 5.72 14.62 -9.15
C PRO A 62 7.22 14.32 -9.27
N GLU A 63 8.01 14.66 -8.23
CA GLU A 63 9.47 14.47 -8.19
C GLU A 63 9.89 13.00 -8.26
N TRP A 64 8.98 12.07 -7.96
CA TRP A 64 9.20 10.62 -8.03
C TRP A 64 8.94 10.03 -9.41
N PHE A 65 8.57 10.84 -10.39
CA PHE A 65 8.20 10.38 -11.72
C PHE A 65 9.04 11.06 -12.80
N ILE A 66 9.73 10.26 -13.62
CA ILE A 66 10.43 10.74 -14.82
C ILE A 66 9.66 10.24 -16.03
N SER A 67 9.15 11.17 -16.84
CA SER A 67 8.32 10.86 -18.01
C SER A 67 7.12 9.95 -17.69
N GLY A 68 6.55 10.11 -16.49
CA GLY A 68 5.41 9.30 -16.01
C GLY A 68 5.79 7.92 -15.45
N VAL A 69 7.08 7.61 -15.35
CA VAL A 69 7.57 6.34 -14.77
C VAL A 69 8.05 6.59 -13.35
N PHE A 70 7.55 5.80 -12.39
CA PHE A 70 8.02 5.84 -11.01
C PHE A 70 9.49 5.39 -10.94
N ILE A 71 10.32 6.20 -10.29
CA ILE A 71 11.78 5.99 -10.27
C ILE A 71 12.25 5.01 -9.18
N GLY A 72 11.36 4.61 -8.28
CA GLY A 72 11.67 3.71 -7.17
C GLY A 72 11.73 4.43 -5.82
N ALA A 73 11.63 3.65 -4.75
CA ALA A 73 11.90 4.07 -3.38
C ALA A 73 12.55 2.94 -2.58
N GLY A 74 13.04 3.25 -1.38
CA GLY A 74 13.60 2.28 -0.45
C GLY A 74 14.83 1.57 -1.02
N PRO A 75 14.96 0.25 -0.82
CA PRO A 75 16.17 -0.49 -1.21
C PRO A 75 16.52 -0.47 -2.71
N TRP A 76 15.56 -0.17 -3.59
CA TRP A 76 15.77 -0.17 -5.04
C TRP A 76 16.05 1.22 -5.63
N PHE A 77 15.94 2.29 -4.83
CA PHE A 77 16.23 3.63 -5.31
C PHE A 77 17.64 4.05 -4.89
N HIS A 78 18.43 4.43 -5.89
CA HIS A 78 19.80 4.92 -5.73
C HIS A 78 19.98 6.27 -6.42
N GLY A 79 19.03 7.17 -6.18
CA GLY A 79 18.99 8.49 -6.78
C GLY A 79 20.20 9.37 -6.43
N PRO A 80 20.25 10.59 -7.00
CA PRO A 80 21.32 11.52 -6.73
C PRO A 80 21.39 11.89 -5.24
N ALA A 81 22.60 12.14 -4.76
CA ALA A 81 22.81 12.62 -3.40
C ALA A 81 21.99 13.90 -3.14
N GLY A 82 21.25 13.91 -2.03
CA GLY A 82 20.41 15.05 -1.64
C GLY A 82 19.05 15.10 -2.33
N PHE A 83 18.64 14.05 -3.06
CA PHE A 83 17.26 13.92 -3.53
C PHE A 83 16.28 14.08 -2.35
N ARG A 84 15.21 14.84 -2.57
CA ARG A 84 14.09 14.99 -1.64
C ARG A 84 12.80 15.01 -2.44
N GLY A 85 12.11 13.89 -2.46
CA GLY A 85 10.81 13.77 -3.09
C GLY A 85 9.71 13.88 -2.06
N HIS A 86 8.70 14.68 -2.34
CA HIS A 86 7.57 14.84 -1.43
C HIS A 86 6.65 13.61 -1.44
N VAL A 87 6.03 13.36 -0.30
CA VAL A 87 4.97 12.36 -0.13
C VAL A 87 3.80 12.96 0.63
N ASP A 88 2.62 12.42 0.39
CA ASP A 88 1.39 12.82 1.04
C ASP A 88 0.96 11.75 2.07
N PRO A 89 1.24 11.96 3.36
CA PRO A 89 1.00 10.95 4.40
C PRO A 89 -0.49 10.66 4.63
N ARG A 90 -1.42 11.42 4.03
CA ARG A 90 -2.87 11.10 4.09
C ARG A 90 -3.21 9.81 3.35
N PHE A 91 -2.33 9.39 2.44
CA PHE A 91 -2.45 8.16 1.68
C PHE A 91 -1.67 6.98 2.31
N ASP A 92 -1.13 7.14 3.52
CA ASP A 92 -0.39 6.08 4.24
C ASP A 92 -1.33 5.27 5.17
N PRO A 93 -1.42 3.93 5.01
CA PRO A 93 -2.19 3.05 5.89
C PRO A 93 -1.77 3.14 7.36
N ARG A 94 -0.49 3.35 7.64
CA ARG A 94 0.05 3.54 9.00
C ARG A 94 -0.42 4.85 9.63
N ARG A 95 -0.97 5.76 8.83
CA ARG A 95 -1.53 7.07 9.22
C ARG A 95 -3.06 7.11 9.10
N GLY A 96 -3.71 5.98 8.88
CA GLY A 96 -5.17 5.85 8.85
C GLY A 96 -5.81 5.90 7.46
N TYR A 97 -5.03 5.81 6.38
CA TYR A 97 -5.60 5.60 5.05
C TYR A 97 -6.34 4.25 5.00
N GLY A 98 -7.65 4.31 4.82
CA GLY A 98 -8.54 3.14 4.93
C GLY A 98 -9.11 2.62 3.61
N ARG A 99 -8.65 3.11 2.46
CA ARG A 99 -9.13 2.64 1.15
C ARG A 99 -8.25 1.48 0.65
N PRO A 100 -8.77 0.62 -0.24
CA PRO A 100 -7.97 -0.45 -0.84
C PRO A 100 -6.70 0.09 -1.50
N LEU A 101 -5.60 -0.62 -1.31
CA LEU A 101 -4.36 -0.36 -2.04
C LEU A 101 -4.47 -0.91 -3.47
N PRO A 102 -3.78 -0.30 -4.45
CA PRO A 102 -3.74 -0.84 -5.79
C PRO A 102 -3.14 -2.26 -5.80
N PRO A 103 -3.63 -3.16 -6.65
CA PRO A 103 -3.03 -4.48 -6.79
C PRO A 103 -1.67 -4.38 -7.51
N PRO A 104 -0.71 -5.24 -7.16
CA PRO A 104 0.52 -5.40 -7.95
C PRO A 104 0.23 -5.77 -9.40
N HIS A 105 1.17 -5.49 -10.30
CA HIS A 105 1.11 -5.73 -11.75
C HIS A 105 -0.07 -5.08 -12.47
N SER A 106 -0.74 -4.10 -11.83
CA SER A 106 -1.76 -3.28 -12.48
C SER A 106 -1.15 -2.06 -13.15
N ARG A 107 -1.87 -1.52 -14.13
CA ARG A 107 -1.45 -0.32 -14.88
C ARG A 107 -2.12 0.92 -14.28
N PRO A 108 -1.42 2.07 -14.26
CA PRO A 108 -2.05 3.34 -13.91
C PRO A 108 -3.19 3.68 -14.90
N MET A 109 -4.17 4.46 -14.46
CA MET A 109 -5.28 4.85 -15.31
C MET A 109 -4.79 5.83 -16.38
N PRO A 110 -5.24 5.72 -17.65
CA PRO A 110 -4.79 6.62 -18.73
C PRO A 110 -5.06 8.11 -18.49
N THR A 111 -6.00 8.43 -17.60
CA THR A 111 -6.39 9.80 -17.27
C THR A 111 -5.51 10.45 -16.20
N GLU A 112 -4.70 9.67 -15.49
CA GLU A 112 -3.86 10.17 -14.42
C GLU A 112 -2.58 10.83 -14.94
N ARG A 113 -2.15 11.85 -14.21
CA ARG A 113 -1.04 12.74 -14.58
C ARG A 113 -0.02 12.71 -13.47
N PHE A 114 1.25 12.55 -13.81
CA PHE A 114 2.34 12.44 -12.83
C PHE A 114 3.13 13.74 -12.69
N ASP A 115 3.12 14.59 -13.72
CA ASP A 115 3.68 15.94 -13.72
C ASP A 115 2.88 16.91 -12.83
N ARG A 116 1.58 16.64 -12.66
CA ARG A 116 0.68 17.44 -11.84
C ARG A 116 -0.38 16.56 -11.19
N ILE A 117 -0.20 16.30 -9.91
CA ILE A 117 -1.12 15.49 -9.11
C ILE A 117 -2.16 16.41 -8.46
N PRO A 118 -3.46 16.24 -8.74
CA PRO A 118 -4.51 17.09 -8.17
C PRO A 118 -4.56 16.98 -6.63
N ASN A 119 -4.63 18.13 -5.96
CA ASN A 119 -4.76 18.22 -4.48
C ASN A 119 -3.67 17.50 -3.69
N PHE A 120 -2.48 17.31 -4.27
CA PHE A 120 -1.32 16.75 -3.60
C PHE A 120 -0.87 17.65 -2.44
N ARG A 121 -0.56 17.06 -1.29
CA ARG A 121 0.00 17.74 -0.12
C ARG A 121 1.31 17.07 0.26
N GLY A 122 2.43 17.68 -0.14
CA GLY A 122 3.78 17.23 0.21
C GLY A 122 4.17 17.55 1.64
N ASP A 123 3.37 17.12 2.62
CA ASP A 123 3.59 17.44 4.04
C ASP A 123 4.82 16.70 4.63
N GLU A 124 5.35 15.70 3.92
CA GLU A 124 6.57 14.98 4.24
C GLU A 124 7.45 14.84 2.99
N TRP A 125 8.74 14.62 3.20
CA TRP A 125 9.68 14.28 2.13
C TRP A 125 10.44 12.99 2.47
N ARG A 126 10.85 12.26 1.44
CA ARG A 126 11.77 11.11 1.53
C ARG A 126 12.95 11.32 0.60
N ASP A 127 14.13 10.88 1.02
CA ASP A 127 15.32 10.84 0.15
C ASP A 127 15.38 9.57 -0.72
N GLY A 128 14.45 8.63 -0.48
CA GLY A 128 14.37 7.36 -1.18
C GLY A 128 15.38 6.31 -0.69
N HIS A 129 16.17 6.62 0.35
CA HIS A 129 17.06 5.69 1.04
C HIS A 129 16.54 5.31 2.45
N GLY A 130 15.28 5.64 2.75
CA GLY A 130 14.68 5.46 4.08
C GLY A 130 14.87 6.66 5.00
N GLY A 131 15.55 7.72 4.54
CA GLY A 131 15.58 9.01 5.20
C GLY A 131 14.38 9.87 4.78
N GLY A 132 13.97 10.77 5.68
CA GLY A 132 12.87 11.68 5.42
C GLY A 132 12.60 12.63 6.58
N GLY A 133 11.67 13.55 6.37
CA GLY A 133 11.30 14.55 7.35
C GLY A 133 9.93 15.17 7.05
N ARG A 134 9.47 16.07 7.92
CA ARG A 134 8.27 16.87 7.67
C ARG A 134 8.61 18.06 6.76
N GLY A 135 7.60 18.52 6.01
CA GLY A 135 7.69 19.66 5.10
C GLY A 135 8.32 20.89 5.76
N ASP A 136 9.20 21.54 4.99
CA ASP A 136 9.94 22.77 5.30
C ASP A 136 10.60 22.85 6.68
N GLU A 137 11.52 21.92 6.97
CA GLU A 137 12.48 22.06 8.09
C GLU A 137 13.62 23.05 7.75
N HIS A 138 13.28 24.17 7.11
CA HIS A 138 14.10 25.38 6.97
C HIS A 138 13.18 26.59 7.12
N ARG A 139 12.97 27.03 8.38
CA ARG A 139 12.71 28.44 8.70
C ARG A 139 13.79 28.92 9.65
#